data_AF-A0A835SZI9-F1
#
_entry.id   AF-A0A835SZI9-F1
#
_cell.length_a   1.000
_cell.length_b   1.000
_cell.length_c   1.000
_cell.angle_alpha   90.00
_cell.angle_beta   90.00
_cell.angle_gamma   90.00
#
_symmetry.space_group_name_H-M   'P 1'
#
loop_
_entity.id
_entity.type
_entity.pdbx_description
1 polymer ?
#
loop_
_entity_poly.entity_id
_entity_poly.type
_entity_poly.pdbx_seq_one_letter_code
_entity_poly.pdbx_strand_id
1 'polypeptide(L)'
;MATQYRFSWRRMFIHHPHLRFDGLYVARNTYVKTGVVEFTNHRAVHLVSYYRYFRFLPDGTYLYRTSPQMVNKVAKAMFAPPPGLIPAKVQQQQQQQQQQQQQQQQQQQQQQQQPQQPQQGGKDRAGAAADKGQAPVLVGRYMLRGAKVHCALIYPNSTSTELRSRLVIRSTHPGACNRLDIEAITTFDRELGSESSLLPPPPSQPDDPDPAAAKAHSRGLAPCMFVAWEEVASHALNLPASQMDYMLV
;
A
#
# COMPACT_ATOMS: atom_id res chain seq x y z
N MET A 1 16.39 -17.44 -20.81
CA MET A 1 15.87 -16.06 -20.99
C MET A 1 16.55 -15.27 -22.11
N ALA A 2 17.89 -15.35 -22.31
CA ALA A 2 18.58 -14.56 -23.33
C ALA A 2 18.11 -14.81 -24.80
N THR A 3 17.76 -16.05 -25.14
CA THR A 3 17.29 -16.42 -26.49
C THR A 3 15.98 -15.72 -26.86
N GLN A 4 15.07 -15.51 -25.90
CA GLN A 4 13.78 -14.82 -26.10
C GLN A 4 13.98 -13.37 -26.56
N TYR A 5 15.07 -12.72 -26.13
CA TYR A 5 15.36 -11.33 -26.46
C TYR A 5 16.44 -11.20 -27.56
N ARG A 6 16.67 -12.28 -28.32
CA ARG A 6 17.73 -12.39 -29.36
C ARG A 6 19.09 -11.91 -28.85
N PHE A 7 19.44 -12.27 -27.62
CA PHE A 7 20.70 -11.90 -26.97
C PHE A 7 20.95 -10.38 -26.88
N SER A 8 19.90 -9.55 -26.99
CA SER A 8 19.99 -8.10 -26.87
C SER A 8 19.56 -7.64 -25.48
N TRP A 9 20.52 -7.14 -24.70
CA TRP A 9 20.26 -6.53 -23.40
C TRP A 9 19.29 -5.36 -23.48
N ARG A 10 19.36 -4.55 -24.54
CA ARG A 10 18.42 -3.43 -24.77
C ARG A 10 16.99 -3.93 -24.91
N ARG A 11 16.75 -4.99 -25.69
CA ARG A 11 15.41 -5.58 -25.83
C ARG A 11 14.94 -6.21 -24.53
N MET A 12 15.84 -6.85 -23.79
CA MET A 12 15.49 -7.37 -22.47
C MET A 12 15.07 -6.23 -21.54
N PHE A 13 15.84 -5.17 -21.43
CA PHE A 13 15.53 -4.04 -20.55
C PHE A 13 14.19 -3.36 -20.90
N ILE A 14 13.89 -3.18 -22.19
CA ILE A 14 12.67 -2.52 -22.65
C ILE A 14 11.44 -3.43 -22.52
N HIS A 15 11.56 -4.71 -22.84
CA HIS A 15 10.39 -5.60 -22.91
C HIS A 15 10.17 -6.41 -21.64
N HIS A 16 11.16 -6.52 -20.76
CA HIS A 16 11.01 -7.23 -19.52
C HIS A 16 10.16 -6.42 -18.54
N PRO A 17 9.03 -6.96 -18.06
CA PRO A 17 8.20 -6.30 -17.06
C PRO A 17 9.01 -6.10 -15.78
N HIS A 18 9.09 -4.87 -15.29
CA HIS A 18 9.73 -4.56 -14.03
C HIS A 18 8.90 -3.56 -13.23
N LEU A 19 9.00 -3.65 -11.91
CA LEU A 19 8.39 -2.66 -11.03
C LEU A 19 9.19 -1.36 -11.07
N ARG A 20 8.45 -0.27 -10.97
CA ARG A 20 8.99 1.08 -10.80
C ARG A 20 9.01 1.45 -9.33
N PHE A 21 10.10 2.06 -8.88
CA PHE A 21 10.36 2.40 -7.47
C PHE A 21 10.40 3.92 -7.24
N ASP A 22 10.42 4.69 -8.32
CA ASP A 22 10.49 6.14 -8.41
C ASP A 22 9.12 6.82 -8.35
N GLY A 23 8.09 6.14 -7.83
CA GLY A 23 6.75 6.70 -7.76
C GLY A 23 5.72 5.80 -7.09
N LEU A 24 4.46 6.01 -7.45
CA LEU A 24 3.29 5.36 -6.87
C LEU A 24 2.40 4.77 -7.96
N TYR A 25 1.85 3.59 -7.71
CA TYR A 25 0.74 3.06 -8.49
C TYR A 25 -0.56 3.45 -7.80
N VAL A 26 -1.44 4.15 -8.52
CA VAL A 26 -2.67 4.72 -7.98
C VAL A 26 -3.87 4.21 -8.76
N ALA A 27 -4.84 3.61 -8.07
CA ALA A 27 -6.14 3.27 -8.62
C ALA A 27 -7.22 4.13 -7.96
N ARG A 28 -7.93 4.91 -8.79
CA ARG A 28 -9.13 5.61 -8.37
C ARG A 28 -10.31 4.65 -8.45
N ASN A 29 -11.03 4.52 -7.35
CA ASN A 29 -12.22 3.70 -7.24
C ASN A 29 -13.40 4.59 -6.88
N THR A 30 -14.53 4.39 -7.54
CA THR A 30 -15.77 5.13 -7.27
C THR A 30 -16.90 4.16 -7.05
N TYR A 31 -17.69 4.37 -6.00
CA TYR A 31 -18.92 3.63 -5.77
C TYR A 31 -20.08 4.59 -5.56
N VAL A 32 -21.26 4.09 -5.90
CA VAL A 32 -22.50 4.81 -5.80
C VAL A 32 -23.14 4.45 -4.46
N LYS A 33 -23.23 5.43 -3.55
CA LYS A 33 -23.95 5.27 -2.27
C LYS A 33 -25.34 5.88 -2.42
N THR A 34 -26.38 5.07 -2.22
CA THR A 34 -27.75 5.56 -2.15
C THR A 34 -27.92 6.40 -0.88
N GLY A 35 -28.44 7.61 -1.02
CA GLY A 35 -28.76 8.51 0.09
C GLY A 35 -29.97 8.02 0.89
N VAL A 36 -30.19 8.64 2.05
CA VAL A 36 -31.43 8.46 2.82
C VAL A 36 -32.58 9.04 1.99
N VAL A 37 -33.61 8.24 1.75
CA VAL A 37 -34.78 8.65 0.97
C VAL A 37 -35.65 9.53 1.86
N GLU A 38 -35.44 10.85 1.83
CA GLU A 38 -36.25 11.80 2.62
C GLU A 38 -37.53 12.24 1.88
N PHE A 39 -37.58 12.16 0.55
CA PHE A 39 -38.74 12.54 -0.26
C PHE A 39 -39.15 11.45 -1.25
N THR A 40 -40.46 11.23 -1.38
CA THR A 40 -41.10 10.13 -2.13
C THR A 40 -40.74 10.07 -3.63
N ASN A 41 -40.27 11.18 -4.24
CA ASN A 41 -40.05 11.28 -5.69
C ASN A 41 -38.59 11.43 -6.17
N HIS A 42 -37.61 11.63 -5.29
CA HIS A 42 -36.20 11.79 -5.71
C HIS A 42 -35.27 10.93 -4.86
N ARG A 43 -34.60 9.97 -5.51
CA ARG A 43 -33.52 9.18 -4.88
C ARG A 43 -32.22 9.97 -4.98
N ALA A 44 -31.79 10.58 -3.88
CA ALA A 44 -30.48 11.20 -3.80
C ALA A 44 -29.40 10.11 -3.90
N VAL A 45 -28.43 10.30 -4.80
CA VAL A 45 -27.34 9.36 -5.03
C VAL A 45 -26.01 10.09 -4.86
N HIS A 46 -25.15 9.58 -3.99
CA HIS A 46 -23.83 10.16 -3.72
C HIS A 46 -22.75 9.32 -4.40
N LEU A 47 -21.98 9.95 -5.29
CA LEU A 47 -20.78 9.34 -5.84
C LEU A 47 -19.63 9.46 -4.84
N VAL A 48 -19.22 8.36 -4.23
CA VAL A 48 -18.09 8.33 -3.32
C VAL A 48 -16.85 7.88 -4.08
N SER A 49 -15.79 8.69 -4.05
CA SER A 49 -14.49 8.37 -4.64
C SER A 49 -13.47 8.07 -3.55
N TYR A 50 -12.64 7.04 -3.76
CA TYR A 50 -11.46 6.77 -2.95
C TYR A 50 -10.32 6.28 -3.84
N TYR A 51 -9.10 6.34 -3.31
CA TYR A 51 -7.88 5.94 -4.00
C TYR A 51 -7.21 4.79 -3.28
N ARG A 52 -6.66 3.85 -4.05
CA ARG A 52 -5.73 2.81 -3.58
C ARG A 52 -4.33 3.17 -4.06
N TYR A 53 -3.40 3.21 -3.13
CA TYR A 53 -2.00 3.53 -3.38
C TYR A 53 -1.15 2.29 -3.11
N PHE A 54 -0.33 1.92 -4.10
CA PHE A 54 0.69 0.89 -3.97
C PHE A 54 2.06 1.52 -4.24
N ARG A 55 3.01 1.29 -3.35
CA ARG A 55 4.41 1.66 -3.56
C ARG A 55 5.29 0.43 -3.37
N PHE A 56 6.14 0.15 -4.34
CA PHE A 56 7.11 -0.93 -4.23
C PHE A 56 8.46 -0.35 -3.83
N LEU A 57 9.22 -1.12 -3.05
CA LEU A 57 10.58 -0.80 -2.62
C LEU A 57 11.53 -1.91 -3.08
N PRO A 58 12.79 -1.60 -3.43
CA PRO A 58 13.74 -2.59 -3.94
C PRO A 58 14.06 -3.75 -2.97
N ASP A 59 13.75 -3.62 -1.69
CA ASP A 59 13.97 -4.62 -0.63
C ASP A 59 12.92 -5.75 -0.59
N GLY A 60 11.94 -5.73 -1.51
CA GLY A 60 10.82 -6.66 -1.55
C GLY A 60 9.66 -6.27 -0.63
N THR A 61 9.68 -5.06 -0.06
CA THR A 61 8.60 -4.50 0.75
C THR A 61 7.70 -3.62 -0.11
N TYR A 62 6.41 -3.57 0.19
CA TYR A 62 5.49 -2.63 -0.43
C TYR A 62 4.68 -1.88 0.62
N LEU A 63 4.30 -0.65 0.28
CA LEU A 63 3.39 0.17 1.06
C LEU A 63 2.02 0.16 0.39
N TYR A 64 0.97 0.04 1.20
CA TYR A 64 -0.41 0.05 0.76
C TYR A 64 -1.24 1.04 1.58
N ARG A 65 -2.09 1.80 0.89
CA ARG A 65 -2.99 2.72 1.55
C ARG A 65 -4.28 2.89 0.77
N THR A 66 -5.39 2.92 1.50
CA THR A 66 -6.69 3.38 0.99
C THR A 66 -6.99 4.74 1.60
N SER A 67 -7.35 5.72 0.76
CA SER A 67 -7.67 7.07 1.26
C SER A 67 -8.62 7.80 0.30
N PRO A 68 -9.54 8.63 0.80
CA PRO A 68 -10.31 9.55 -0.05
C PRO A 68 -9.45 10.72 -0.57
N GLN A 69 -8.26 10.93 -0.02
CA GLN A 69 -7.38 12.03 -0.38
C GLN A 69 -6.67 11.79 -1.70
N MET A 70 -6.41 12.88 -2.45
CA MET A 70 -5.67 12.89 -3.71
C MET A 70 -4.18 12.60 -3.51
N VAL A 71 -3.48 12.28 -4.60
CA VAL A 71 -2.09 11.83 -4.58
C VAL A 71 -1.14 12.86 -3.97
N ASN A 72 -1.35 14.15 -4.21
CA ASN A 72 -0.51 15.22 -3.65
C ASN A 72 -0.51 15.28 -2.10
N LYS A 73 -1.62 14.96 -1.44
CA LYS A 73 -1.73 14.94 0.02
C LYS A 73 -1.14 13.66 0.62
N VAL A 74 -1.21 12.55 -0.12
CA VAL A 74 -0.79 11.22 0.35
C VAL A 74 0.69 10.93 0.07
N ALA A 75 1.26 11.55 -0.96
CA ALA A 75 2.61 11.28 -1.44
C ALA A 75 3.68 11.35 -0.34
N LYS A 76 3.62 12.38 0.52
CA LYS A 76 4.57 12.54 1.64
C LYS A 76 4.55 11.35 2.60
N ALA A 77 3.37 10.84 2.94
CA ALA A 77 3.21 9.69 3.81
C ALA A 77 3.66 8.38 3.14
N MET A 78 3.56 8.30 1.82
CA MET A 78 4.00 7.13 1.05
C MET A 78 5.47 7.19 0.66
N PHE A 79 6.17 8.32 0.80
CA PHE A 79 7.56 8.51 0.37
C PHE A 79 8.59 7.76 1.22
N ALA A 80 8.27 7.39 2.45
CA ALA A 80 9.14 6.56 3.29
C ALA A 80 8.33 5.50 4.03
N PRO A 81 8.85 4.26 4.16
CA PRO A 81 8.31 3.32 5.13
C PRO A 81 8.40 3.95 6.54
N PRO A 82 7.41 3.74 7.43
CA PRO A 82 7.48 4.27 8.78
C PRO A 82 8.79 3.85 9.48
N PRO A 83 9.53 4.80 10.10
CA PRO A 83 10.73 4.46 10.86
C PRO A 83 10.34 3.59 12.06
N GLY A 84 10.65 2.29 11.97
CA GLY A 84 10.27 1.30 12.99
C GLY A 84 10.16 -0.15 12.50
N LEU A 85 10.16 -0.39 11.20
CA LEU A 85 10.12 -1.75 10.60
C LEU A 85 11.50 -2.22 10.10
N ILE A 86 12.55 -1.93 10.88
CA ILE A 86 13.87 -2.54 10.67
C ILE A 86 13.77 -4.01 11.11
N PRO A 87 14.35 -4.99 10.40
CA PRO A 87 14.32 -6.39 10.85
C PRO A 87 14.89 -6.48 12.26
N ALA A 88 14.10 -6.99 13.21
CA ALA A 88 14.37 -7.05 14.65
C ALA A 88 15.74 -7.64 15.05
N LYS A 89 16.46 -8.28 14.13
CA LYS A 89 17.77 -8.89 14.35
C LYS A 89 18.91 -7.89 14.56
N VAL A 90 18.90 -6.73 13.89
CA VAL A 90 19.99 -5.74 14.04
C VAL A 90 19.86 -4.95 15.35
N GLN A 91 18.62 -4.64 15.75
CA GLN A 91 18.34 -3.97 17.02
C GLN A 91 18.72 -4.86 18.23
N GLN A 92 18.38 -6.16 18.19
CA GLN A 92 18.74 -7.10 19.26
C GLN A 92 20.26 -7.25 19.42
N GLN A 93 21.01 -7.29 18.32
CA GLN A 93 22.47 -7.42 18.39
C GLN A 93 23.14 -6.15 18.95
N GLN A 94 22.63 -4.97 18.61
CA GLN A 94 23.13 -3.70 19.15
C GLN A 94 22.75 -3.49 20.62
N GLN A 95 21.56 -3.97 21.04
CA GLN A 95 21.15 -3.97 22.45
C GLN A 95 21.97 -4.96 23.30
N GLN A 96 22.31 -6.14 22.76
CA GLN A 96 23.21 -7.08 23.44
C GLN A 96 24.62 -6.51 23.61
N GLN A 97 25.14 -5.80 22.61
CA GLN A 97 26.44 -5.13 22.72
C GLN A 97 26.45 -4.01 23.78
N GLN A 98 25.37 -3.22 23.87
CA GLN A 98 25.25 -2.20 24.92
C GLN A 98 25.13 -2.80 26.33
N GLN A 99 24.40 -3.91 26.50
CA GLN A 99 24.33 -4.60 27.80
C GLN A 99 25.69 -5.16 28.24
N GLN A 100 26.50 -5.71 27.32
CA GLN A 100 27.85 -6.18 27.65
C GLN A 100 28.77 -5.04 28.09
N GLN A 101 28.69 -3.85 27.47
CA GLN A 101 29.50 -2.69 27.90
C GLN A 101 29.07 -2.17 29.29
N GLN A 102 27.78 -2.16 29.61
CA GLN A 102 27.32 -1.75 30.95
C GLN A 102 27.77 -2.71 32.06
N GLN A 103 27.79 -4.02 31.81
CA GLN A 103 28.31 -4.98 32.79
C GLN A 103 29.81 -4.79 33.06
N GLN A 104 30.61 -4.45 32.04
CA GLN A 104 32.03 -4.13 32.24
C GLN A 104 32.24 -2.86 33.08
N GLN A 105 31.40 -1.83 32.91
CA GLN A 105 31.50 -0.60 33.72
C GLN A 105 31.08 -0.82 35.18
N GLN A 106 30.07 -1.65 35.45
CA GLN A 106 29.68 -1.96 36.85
C GLN A 106 30.76 -2.74 37.60
N GLN A 107 31.51 -3.63 36.93
CA GLN A 107 32.65 -4.31 37.57
C GLN A 107 33.78 -3.35 37.93
N GLN A 108 34.01 -2.28 37.15
CA GLN A 108 35.02 -1.27 37.50
C GLN A 108 34.55 -0.34 38.64
N GLN A 109 33.26 -0.03 38.74
CA GLN A 109 32.75 0.83 39.81
C GLN A 109 32.66 0.14 41.18
N GLN A 110 32.62 -1.20 41.27
CA GLN A 110 32.67 -1.89 42.57
C GLN A 110 34.03 -1.79 43.30
N GLN A 111 35.08 -1.24 42.67
CA GLN A 111 36.35 -0.94 43.33
C GLN A 111 36.46 0.49 43.91
N GLN A 112 35.47 1.36 43.71
CA GLN A 112 35.46 2.70 44.34
C GLN A 112 34.12 2.93 45.03
N GLN A 113 34.14 2.94 46.36
CA GLN A 113 32.95 3.03 47.21
C GLN A 113 32.29 4.42 47.24
N GLN A 114 30.98 4.36 47.56
CA GLN A 114 30.11 5.31 48.29
C GLN A 114 29.40 6.49 47.55
N PRO A 115 28.20 6.89 48.04
CA PRO A 115 27.06 7.23 47.18
C PRO A 115 26.82 8.74 47.02
N GLN A 116 26.26 9.14 45.88
CA GLN A 116 25.63 10.46 45.70
C GLN A 116 24.22 10.33 45.11
N GLN A 117 23.30 11.10 45.69
CA GLN A 117 21.87 11.18 45.39
C GLN A 117 21.58 11.77 43.99
N PRO A 118 20.51 11.35 43.30
CA PRO A 118 20.07 12.02 42.08
C PRO A 118 19.06 13.15 42.36
N GLN A 119 19.32 14.34 41.80
CA GLN A 119 18.31 15.38 41.59
C GLN A 119 17.56 15.12 40.28
N GLN A 120 16.23 15.12 40.36
CA GLN A 120 15.32 15.05 39.22
C GLN A 120 15.26 16.41 38.50
N GLY A 121 15.66 16.42 37.22
CA GLY A 121 15.38 17.51 36.29
C GLY A 121 14.39 17.03 35.24
N GLY A 122 13.16 17.56 35.30
CA GLY A 122 12.16 17.37 34.26
C GLY A 122 12.58 18.04 32.95
N LYS A 123 12.22 17.44 31.82
CA LYS A 123 12.19 18.14 30.53
C LYS A 123 11.12 17.55 29.62
N ASP A 124 10.16 18.42 29.31
CA ASP A 124 9.05 18.18 28.40
C ASP A 124 9.52 17.72 27.02
N ARG A 125 8.78 16.78 26.44
CA ARG A 125 8.70 16.64 24.98
C ARG A 125 7.24 16.58 24.55
N ALA A 126 6.83 17.68 23.94
CA ALA A 126 5.58 17.84 23.22
C ALA A 126 5.38 16.68 22.23
N GLY A 127 4.29 15.94 22.43
CA GLY A 127 3.78 15.00 21.45
C GLY A 127 3.25 15.77 20.25
N ALA A 128 3.81 15.54 19.07
CA ALA A 128 3.23 15.98 17.82
C ALA A 128 1.85 15.33 17.67
N ALA A 129 0.81 16.17 17.53
CA ALA A 129 -0.55 15.74 17.33
C ALA A 129 -0.65 14.89 16.05
N ALA A 130 -0.96 13.61 16.22
CA ALA A 130 -1.33 12.73 15.12
C ALA A 130 -2.68 13.19 14.54
N ASP A 131 -2.70 13.44 13.23
CA ASP A 131 -3.88 13.76 12.44
C ASP A 131 -4.93 12.64 12.58
N LYS A 132 -5.92 12.84 13.46
CA LYS A 132 -6.96 11.87 13.82
C LYS A 132 -7.98 11.76 12.69
N GLY A 133 -7.77 10.85 11.76
CA GLY A 133 -8.79 10.52 10.74
C GLY A 133 -8.25 9.83 9.49
N GLN A 134 -6.93 9.77 9.33
CA GLN A 134 -6.30 9.15 8.17
C GLN A 134 -5.90 7.71 8.46
N ALA A 135 -6.36 6.77 7.63
CA ALA A 135 -5.93 5.37 7.71
C ALA A 135 -4.40 5.29 7.57
N PRO A 136 -3.72 4.47 8.41
CA PRO A 136 -2.28 4.36 8.41
C PRO A 136 -1.78 3.76 7.09
N VAL A 137 -0.53 4.08 6.74
CA VAL A 137 0.18 3.39 5.66
C VAL A 137 0.47 1.97 6.13
N LEU A 138 -0.05 0.98 5.42
CA LEU A 138 0.19 -0.43 5.71
C LEU A 138 1.45 -0.89 4.99
N VAL A 139 2.18 -1.82 5.60
CA VAL A 139 3.43 -2.36 5.08
C VAL A 139 3.28 -3.86 4.89
N GLY A 140 3.70 -4.37 3.73
CA GLY A 140 3.70 -5.79 3.43
C GLY A 140 4.89 -6.21 2.59
N ARG A 141 4.91 -7.48 2.19
CA ARG A 141 5.93 -8.06 1.32
C ARG A 141 5.36 -8.33 -0.06
N TYR A 142 6.19 -8.24 -1.08
CA TYR A 142 5.81 -8.62 -2.43
C TYR A 142 6.81 -9.57 -3.07
N MET A 143 6.35 -10.30 -4.08
CA MET A 143 7.17 -11.12 -4.96
C MET A 143 6.80 -10.85 -6.41
N LEU A 144 7.82 -10.63 -7.25
CA LEU A 144 7.67 -10.46 -8.69
C LEU A 144 8.01 -11.79 -9.40
N ARG A 145 7.11 -12.27 -10.25
CA ARG A 145 7.33 -13.43 -11.13
C ARG A 145 6.91 -13.07 -12.56
N GLY A 146 7.89 -12.71 -13.39
CA GLY A 146 7.62 -12.16 -14.72
C GLY A 146 6.84 -10.86 -14.60
N ALA A 147 5.65 -10.79 -15.21
CA ALA A 147 4.75 -9.64 -15.07
C ALA A 147 3.86 -9.68 -13.81
N LYS A 148 3.79 -10.82 -13.12
CA LYS A 148 2.88 -11.00 -11.98
C LYS A 148 3.51 -10.54 -10.68
N VAL A 149 2.76 -9.77 -9.90
CA VAL A 149 3.17 -9.28 -8.59
C VAL A 149 2.20 -9.83 -7.55
N HIS A 150 2.75 -10.55 -6.59
CA HIS A 150 2.00 -11.06 -5.45
C HIS A 150 2.35 -10.24 -4.22
N CYS A 151 1.34 -9.64 -3.60
CA CYS A 151 1.48 -8.78 -2.43
C CYS A 151 0.78 -9.42 -1.24
N ALA A 152 1.39 -9.32 -0.06
CA ALA A 152 0.85 -9.84 1.20
C ALA A 152 1.13 -8.85 2.33
N LEU A 153 0.12 -8.40 3.06
CA LEU A 153 0.27 -7.61 4.29
C LEU A 153 -0.63 -8.14 5.39
N ILE A 154 -0.22 -7.97 6.65
CA ILE A 154 -1.04 -8.33 7.82
C ILE A 154 -1.73 -7.06 8.30
N TYR A 155 -3.04 -7.14 8.60
CA TYR A 155 -3.76 -5.99 9.12
C TYR A 155 -3.23 -5.59 10.52
N PRO A 156 -3.05 -4.29 10.82
CA PRO A 156 -2.47 -3.85 12.10
C PRO A 156 -3.24 -4.33 13.34
N ASN A 157 -4.55 -4.56 13.18
CA ASN A 157 -5.45 -4.94 14.27
C ASN A 157 -5.86 -6.42 14.22
N SER A 158 -5.24 -7.22 13.35
CA SER A 158 -5.50 -8.66 13.26
C SER A 158 -4.20 -9.41 13.10
N THR A 159 -3.90 -10.31 14.02
CA THR A 159 -2.73 -11.20 13.96
C THR A 159 -2.91 -12.31 12.92
N SER A 160 -4.16 -12.61 12.53
CA SER A 160 -4.53 -13.71 11.64
C SER A 160 -4.91 -13.26 10.22
N THR A 161 -5.47 -12.06 10.05
CA THR A 161 -6.02 -11.63 8.75
C THR A 161 -4.94 -11.00 7.87
N GLU A 162 -4.66 -11.65 6.75
CA GLU A 162 -3.70 -11.25 5.74
C GLU A 162 -4.43 -10.70 4.51
N LEU A 163 -4.10 -9.49 4.08
CA LEU A 163 -4.52 -8.97 2.78
C LEU A 163 -3.55 -9.44 1.71
N ARG A 164 -4.04 -10.24 0.78
CA ARG A 164 -3.33 -10.71 -0.40
C ARG A 164 -3.83 -9.98 -1.64
N SER A 165 -2.92 -9.50 -2.46
CA SER A 165 -3.26 -8.92 -3.76
C SER A 165 -2.47 -9.60 -4.87
N ARG A 166 -3.17 -9.98 -5.95
CA ARG A 166 -2.57 -10.47 -7.19
C ARG A 166 -2.67 -9.36 -8.22
N LEU A 167 -1.52 -8.93 -8.72
CA LEU A 167 -1.42 -7.78 -9.60
C LEU A 167 -0.61 -8.16 -10.85
N VAL A 168 -0.83 -7.44 -11.95
CA VAL A 168 -0.10 -7.66 -13.21
C VAL A 168 0.44 -6.34 -13.73
N ILE A 169 1.75 -6.31 -13.97
CA ILE A 169 2.44 -5.18 -14.59
C ILE A 169 2.09 -5.16 -16.08
N ARG A 170 1.67 -4.00 -16.55
CA ARG A 170 1.48 -3.69 -17.96
C ARG A 170 2.21 -2.42 -18.34
N SER A 171 2.52 -2.32 -19.62
CA SER A 171 3.11 -1.11 -20.19
C SER A 171 2.17 -0.54 -21.24
N THR A 172 1.95 0.78 -21.22
CA THR A 172 1.25 1.48 -22.30
C THR A 172 2.08 1.53 -23.58
N HIS A 173 3.41 1.63 -23.43
CA HIS A 173 4.39 1.61 -24.51
C HIS A 173 5.58 0.75 -24.08
N PRO A 174 6.35 0.15 -24.99
CA PRO A 174 7.50 -0.68 -24.64
C PRO A 174 8.43 0.02 -23.65
N GLY A 175 8.71 -0.62 -22.50
CA GLY A 175 9.58 -0.10 -21.45
C GLY A 175 8.91 0.84 -20.43
N ALA A 176 7.64 1.20 -20.60
CA ALA A 176 6.99 2.15 -19.69
C ALA A 176 6.69 1.57 -18.30
N CYS A 177 6.25 0.31 -18.24
CA CYS A 177 5.85 -0.40 -17.01
C CYS A 177 4.95 0.46 -16.09
N ASN A 178 4.05 1.24 -16.69
CA ASN A 178 3.31 2.33 -16.02
C ASN A 178 1.87 1.95 -15.64
N ARG A 179 1.48 0.69 -15.81
CA ARG A 179 0.16 0.18 -15.44
C ARG A 179 0.31 -1.04 -14.55
N LEU A 180 -0.56 -1.14 -13.56
CA LEU A 180 -0.60 -2.26 -12.64
C LEU A 180 -2.05 -2.67 -12.44
N ASP A 181 -2.45 -3.74 -13.10
CA ASP A 181 -3.81 -4.26 -13.01
C ASP A 181 -3.98 -5.04 -11.73
N ILE A 182 -5.15 -4.94 -11.14
CA ILE A 182 -5.52 -5.69 -9.95
C ILE A 182 -6.33 -6.90 -10.43
N GLU A 183 -5.75 -8.10 -10.39
CA GLU A 183 -6.48 -9.34 -10.72
C GLU A 183 -7.38 -9.76 -9.55
N ALA A 184 -6.89 -9.65 -8.32
CA ALA A 184 -7.65 -10.00 -7.13
C ALA A 184 -7.10 -9.32 -5.87
N ILE A 185 -8.00 -9.01 -4.94
CA ILE A 185 -7.68 -8.62 -3.57
C ILE A 185 -8.49 -9.52 -2.64
N THR A 186 -7.80 -10.33 -1.84
CA THR A 186 -8.42 -11.31 -0.95
C THR A 186 -7.90 -11.14 0.47
N THR A 187 -8.78 -11.33 1.45
CA THR A 187 -8.43 -11.51 2.85
C THR A 187 -8.30 -12.99 3.14
N PHE A 188 -7.15 -13.40 3.63
CA PHE A 188 -6.87 -14.75 4.09
C PHE A 188 -6.84 -14.74 5.61
N ASP A 189 -7.68 -15.56 6.24
CA ASP A 189 -7.64 -15.79 7.69
C ASP A 189 -6.69 -16.97 7.97
N ARG A 190 -5.58 -16.72 8.65
CA ARG A 190 -4.55 -17.74 8.94
C ARG A 190 -4.99 -18.78 9.97
N GLU A 191 -5.94 -18.46 10.84
CA GLU A 191 -6.44 -19.36 11.89
C GLU A 191 -7.49 -20.33 11.34
N LEU A 192 -8.40 -19.83 10.50
CA LEU A 192 -9.44 -20.63 9.86
C LEU A 192 -9.02 -21.26 8.54
N GLY A 193 -7.88 -20.85 7.97
CA GLY A 193 -7.42 -21.27 6.65
C GLY A 193 -8.36 -20.87 5.50
N SER A 194 -9.27 -19.92 5.74
CA SER A 194 -10.28 -19.50 4.78
C SER A 194 -9.84 -18.26 4.00
N GLU A 195 -10.14 -18.22 2.70
CA GLU A 195 -9.94 -17.06 1.85
C GLU A 195 -11.30 -16.43 1.55
N SER A 196 -11.45 -15.15 1.92
CA SER A 196 -12.61 -14.34 1.58
C SER A 196 -12.19 -13.24 0.61
N SER A 197 -12.93 -13.06 -0.49
CA SER A 197 -12.70 -11.93 -1.38
C SER A 197 -13.15 -10.63 -0.70
N LEU A 198 -12.38 -9.55 -0.83
CA LEU A 198 -12.85 -8.21 -0.45
C LEU A 198 -13.79 -7.61 -1.51
N LEU A 199 -13.99 -8.33 -2.62
CA LEU A 199 -14.95 -7.97 -3.65
C LEU A 199 -16.31 -8.59 -3.30
N PRO A 200 -17.42 -7.87 -3.56
CA PRO A 200 -18.74 -8.47 -3.43
C PRO A 200 -18.81 -9.76 -4.28
N PRO A 201 -19.43 -10.84 -3.77
CA PRO A 201 -19.63 -12.04 -4.55
C PRO A 201 -20.43 -11.69 -5.83
N PRO A 202 -20.19 -12.41 -6.94
CA PRO A 202 -20.98 -12.21 -8.15
C PRO A 202 -22.46 -12.42 -7.80
N PRO A 203 -23.39 -11.62 -8.37
CA PRO A 203 -24.81 -11.90 -8.22
C PRO A 203 -25.07 -13.33 -8.71
N SER A 204 -25.78 -14.11 -7.90
CA SER A 204 -26.26 -15.44 -8.30
C SER A 204 -26.96 -15.31 -9.64
N GLN A 205 -26.44 -16.00 -10.65
CA GLN A 205 -26.88 -15.94 -12.05
C GLN A 205 -28.41 -15.99 -12.13
N PRO A 206 -29.10 -14.89 -12.50
CA PRO A 206 -30.45 -14.99 -13.00
C PRO A 206 -30.36 -15.52 -14.44
N ASP A 207 -31.36 -16.28 -14.88
CA ASP A 207 -31.43 -16.89 -16.23
C ASP A 207 -31.48 -15.89 -17.41
N ASP A 208 -31.20 -14.60 -17.17
CA ASP A 208 -31.14 -13.56 -18.20
C ASP A 208 -29.86 -12.70 -18.05
N PRO A 209 -28.98 -12.63 -19.05
CA PRO A 209 -27.76 -11.84 -18.99
C PRO A 209 -28.07 -10.34 -19.20
N ASP A 210 -28.39 -9.63 -18.11
CA ASP A 210 -28.39 -8.17 -18.14
C ASP A 210 -26.94 -7.65 -18.35
N PRO A 211 -26.65 -6.93 -19.45
CA PRO A 211 -25.32 -6.36 -19.70
C PRO A 211 -24.84 -5.39 -18.60
N ALA A 212 -25.73 -4.88 -17.73
CA ALA A 212 -25.37 -4.08 -16.57
C ALA A 212 -24.73 -4.90 -15.42
N ALA A 213 -25.03 -6.20 -15.32
CA ALA A 213 -24.47 -7.08 -14.29
C ALA A 213 -22.98 -7.40 -14.55
N ALA A 214 -22.59 -7.57 -15.82
CA ALA A 214 -21.18 -7.75 -16.20
C ALA A 214 -20.31 -6.54 -15.81
N LYS A 215 -20.86 -5.32 -15.88
CA LYS A 215 -20.22 -4.08 -15.40
C LYS A 215 -20.03 -4.03 -13.87
N ALA A 216 -20.73 -4.87 -13.11
CA ALA A 216 -20.54 -4.96 -11.67
C ALA A 216 -19.30 -5.80 -11.27
N HIS A 217 -18.88 -6.75 -12.13
CA HIS A 217 -17.76 -7.66 -11.85
C HIS A 217 -16.37 -6.99 -11.85
N SER A 218 -16.26 -5.76 -12.39
CA SER A 218 -15.04 -4.94 -12.35
C SER A 218 -15.04 -3.89 -11.23
N ARG A 219 -16.06 -3.88 -10.35
CA ARG A 219 -16.14 -2.92 -9.23
C ARG A 219 -14.99 -3.15 -8.24
N GLY A 220 -14.08 -2.19 -8.17
CA GLY A 220 -12.97 -2.18 -7.20
C GLY A 220 -11.61 -2.64 -7.75
N LEU A 221 -11.55 -3.02 -9.02
CA LEU A 221 -10.34 -3.50 -9.72
C LEU A 221 -9.84 -2.50 -10.78
N ALA A 222 -10.10 -1.21 -10.58
CA ALA A 222 -9.62 -0.18 -11.50
C ALA A 222 -8.11 -0.32 -11.69
N PRO A 223 -7.61 -0.30 -12.94
CA PRO A 223 -6.19 -0.47 -13.21
C PRO A 223 -5.41 0.67 -12.55
N CYS A 224 -4.37 0.33 -11.80
CA CYS A 224 -3.51 1.34 -11.22
C CYS A 224 -2.66 1.98 -12.31
N MET A 225 -2.48 3.29 -12.21
CA MET A 225 -1.59 4.08 -13.06
C MET A 225 -0.38 4.51 -12.25
N PHE A 226 0.78 4.45 -12.88
CA PHE A 226 2.01 4.94 -12.28
C PHE A 226 2.05 6.47 -12.31
N VAL A 227 2.42 7.05 -11.17
CA VAL A 227 2.63 8.48 -10.96
C VAL A 227 4.05 8.64 -10.41
N ALA A 228 4.94 9.25 -11.19
CA ALA A 228 6.30 9.52 -10.75
C ALA A 228 6.32 10.61 -9.67
N TRP A 229 7.32 10.63 -8.80
CA TRP A 229 7.39 11.61 -7.69
C TRP A 229 7.38 13.06 -8.17
N GLU A 230 8.04 13.33 -9.28
CA GLU A 230 8.11 14.63 -9.95
C GLU A 230 6.76 15.07 -10.53
N GLU A 231 5.90 14.13 -10.89
CA GLU A 231 4.58 14.39 -11.49
C GLU A 231 3.48 14.54 -10.43
N VAL A 232 3.72 14.13 -9.18
CA VAL A 232 2.71 14.08 -8.11
C VAL A 232 1.92 15.39 -7.95
N ALA A 233 2.58 16.54 -8.05
CA ALA A 233 1.95 17.84 -7.81
C ALA A 233 0.99 18.26 -8.95
N SER A 234 1.36 17.97 -10.19
CA SER A 234 0.63 18.37 -11.41
C SER A 234 -0.23 17.24 -11.99
N HIS A 235 -0.19 16.05 -11.41
CA HIS A 235 -0.88 14.88 -11.96
C HIS A 235 -2.41 15.09 -12.04
N ALA A 236 -3.02 14.63 -13.13
CA ALA A 236 -4.48 14.72 -13.36
C ALA A 236 -5.33 14.05 -12.27
N LEU A 237 -4.75 13.17 -11.45
CA LEU A 237 -5.43 12.50 -10.32
C LEU A 237 -5.67 13.45 -9.13
N ASN A 238 -5.12 14.67 -9.19
CA ASN A 238 -5.46 15.75 -8.27
C ASN A 238 -6.68 16.54 -8.74
N LEU A 239 -7.23 16.26 -9.93
CA LEU A 239 -8.46 16.91 -10.41
C LEU A 239 -9.69 16.24 -9.79
N PRO A 240 -10.78 17.01 -9.56
CA PRO A 240 -12.03 16.45 -9.07
C PRO A 240 -12.64 15.44 -10.06
N ALA A 241 -13.55 14.59 -9.57
CA ALA A 241 -14.24 13.56 -10.37
C ALA A 241 -14.85 14.08 -11.67
N SER A 242 -15.43 15.27 -11.61
CA SER A 242 -16.15 15.91 -12.71
C SER A 242 -15.25 16.39 -13.84
N GLN A 243 -13.95 16.54 -13.61
CA GLN A 243 -12.99 17.09 -14.58
C GLN A 243 -12.00 16.05 -15.09
N MET A 244 -12.07 14.82 -14.60
CA MET A 244 -11.25 13.74 -15.14
C MET A 244 -11.99 13.11 -16.31
N ASP A 245 -11.50 13.33 -17.53
CA ASP A 245 -11.94 12.58 -18.70
C ASP A 245 -11.86 11.09 -18.38
N TYR A 246 -12.98 10.39 -18.53
CA TYR A 246 -13.13 8.99 -18.19
C TYR A 246 -12.05 8.17 -18.91
N MET A 247 -11.01 7.76 -18.18
CA MET A 247 -10.08 6.71 -18.61
C MET A 247 -10.80 5.35 -18.52
N LEU A 248 -11.88 5.20 -19.30
CA LEU A 248 -12.49 3.92 -19.62
C LEU A 248 -11.74 3.39 -20.83
N VAL A 249 -10.75 2.53 -20.59
CA VAL A 249 -10.22 1.60 -21.59
C VAL A 249 -10.25 0.23 -20.97
#